data_AF-A0A832U4U7-F1
#
_entry.id   AF-A0A832U4U7-F1
#
_cell.length_a   1.000
_cell.length_b   1.000
_cell.length_c   1.000
_cell.angle_alpha   90.00
_cell.angle_beta   90.00
_cell.angle_gamma   90.00
#
_symmetry.space_group_name_H-M   'P 1'
#
loop_
_entity.id
_entity.type
_entity.pdbx_description
1 polymer ?
#
loop_
_entity_poly.entity_id
_entity_poly.type
_entity_poly.pdbx_seq_one_letter_code
_entity_poly.pdbx_strand_id
1 'polypeptide(L)'
;MTVIEDIRARKVFNSNKEKSIVEMDIYTSSSFGRASVPFEEDISEIEEVVLPELAGMDAIEQKSLDELLCEITPYTQIRFALSLASAKAASSFYSLPLFRYLGGIYEEQLPLLNIGGKIFDMDLKEQKSSQKPKKIELDTISQIYAASKDDKNCIIPAVDEGVCHISLAFSLRYLEVIEENIQIINELIRIKEYLGEEIL
;
A
#
# COMPACT_ATOMS: atom_id res chain seq x y z
N MET A 1 -9.47 -17.95 -10.87
CA MET A 1 -9.58 -18.31 -9.44
C MET A 1 -8.57 -17.44 -8.70
N THR A 2 -8.89 -17.01 -7.49
CA THR A 2 -8.08 -16.06 -6.71
C THR A 2 -7.22 -16.73 -5.65
N VAL A 3 -7.20 -18.05 -5.63
CA VAL A 3 -6.30 -18.84 -4.80
C VAL A 3 -4.85 -18.54 -5.19
N ILE A 4 -4.02 -18.29 -4.17
CA ILE A 4 -2.60 -18.03 -4.30
C ILE A 4 -1.89 -19.33 -4.67
N GLU A 5 -1.22 -19.33 -5.83
CA GLU A 5 -0.51 -20.50 -6.36
C GLU A 5 0.99 -20.41 -6.16
N ASP A 6 1.55 -19.20 -6.22
CA ASP A 6 2.98 -18.96 -6.08
C ASP A 6 3.20 -17.59 -5.45
N ILE A 7 4.21 -17.49 -4.58
CA ILE A 7 4.65 -16.23 -3.98
C ILE A 7 6.15 -16.14 -4.14
N ARG A 8 6.64 -15.03 -4.66
CA ARG A 8 8.06 -14.81 -4.87
C ARG A 8 8.52 -13.57 -4.13
N ALA A 9 9.52 -13.76 -3.27
CA ALA A 9 10.29 -12.68 -2.70
C ALA A 9 11.54 -12.44 -3.54
N ARG A 10 11.96 -11.18 -3.67
CA ARG A 10 13.29 -10.87 -4.20
C ARG A 10 13.85 -9.62 -3.58
N LYS A 11 15.15 -9.66 -3.27
CA LYS A 11 15.92 -8.51 -2.77
C LYS A 11 16.45 -7.72 -3.97
N VAL A 12 16.00 -6.50 -4.13
CA VAL A 12 16.41 -5.55 -5.17
C VAL A 12 17.20 -4.42 -4.52
N PHE A 13 18.30 -4.05 -5.13
CA PHE A 13 19.14 -2.95 -4.65
C PHE A 13 18.90 -1.73 -5.52
N ASN A 14 18.78 -0.56 -4.88
CA ASN A 14 18.83 0.69 -5.62
C ASN A 14 20.23 0.84 -6.29
N SER A 15 20.33 1.72 -7.29
CA SER A 15 21.51 2.02 -8.10
C SER A 15 22.80 2.17 -7.29
N ASN A 16 22.72 2.73 -6.07
CA ASN A 16 23.86 2.96 -5.18
C ASN A 16 24.15 1.80 -4.21
N LYS A 17 23.35 0.72 -4.22
CA LYS A 17 23.37 -0.43 -3.29
C LYS A 17 23.21 -0.08 -1.81
N GLU A 18 22.77 1.14 -1.49
CA GLU A 18 22.63 1.64 -0.11
C GLU A 18 21.35 1.16 0.55
N LYS A 19 20.27 0.99 -0.21
CA LYS A 19 18.98 0.49 0.29
C LYS A 19 18.61 -0.83 -0.34
N SER A 20 18.26 -1.78 0.51
CA SER A 20 17.63 -3.01 0.11
C SER A 20 16.12 -2.83 0.09
N ILE A 21 15.54 -3.07 -1.08
CA ILE A 21 14.10 -3.17 -1.29
C ILE A 21 13.78 -4.64 -1.42
N VAL A 22 12.74 -5.09 -0.75
CA VAL A 22 12.18 -6.41 -0.94
C VAL A 22 10.91 -6.27 -1.75
N GLU A 23 10.87 -6.95 -2.88
CA GLU A 23 9.69 -7.03 -3.74
C GLU A 23 9.01 -8.38 -3.53
N MET A 24 7.70 -8.33 -3.31
CA MET A 24 6.81 -9.48 -3.07
C MET A 24 5.83 -9.57 -4.22
N ASP A 25 5.88 -10.69 -4.93
CA ASP A 25 5.02 -11.02 -6.06
C ASP A 25 4.06 -12.13 -5.65
N ILE A 26 2.75 -11.88 -5.69
CA ILE A 26 1.70 -12.87 -5.48
C ILE A 26 1.06 -13.22 -6.82
N TYR A 27 1.08 -14.51 -7.15
CA TYR A 27 0.45 -15.07 -8.33
C TYR A 27 -0.76 -15.90 -7.91
N THR A 28 -1.91 -15.59 -8.51
CA THR A 28 -3.09 -16.45 -8.45
C THR A 28 -3.28 -17.13 -9.81
N SER A 29 -4.22 -18.07 -9.90
CA SER A 29 -4.56 -18.73 -11.17
C SER A 29 -4.98 -17.77 -12.29
N SER A 30 -5.34 -16.52 -11.98
CA SER A 30 -5.89 -15.57 -12.96
C SER A 30 -5.48 -14.11 -12.78
N SER A 31 -4.66 -13.78 -11.77
CA SER A 31 -4.27 -12.42 -11.47
C SER A 31 -2.90 -12.35 -10.80
N PHE A 32 -2.40 -11.13 -10.66
CA PHE A 32 -1.08 -10.87 -10.13
C PHE A 32 -1.08 -9.58 -9.31
N GLY A 33 -0.30 -9.57 -8.23
CA GLY A 33 -0.03 -8.37 -7.45
C GLY A 33 1.42 -8.31 -7.00
N ARG A 34 2.01 -7.12 -7.08
CA ARG A 34 3.36 -6.82 -6.63
C ARG A 34 3.33 -5.74 -5.56
N ALA A 35 4.12 -5.88 -4.51
CA ALA A 35 4.39 -4.80 -3.58
C ALA A 35 5.87 -4.77 -3.21
N SER A 36 6.38 -3.58 -2.93
CA SER A 36 7.80 -3.37 -2.62
C SER A 36 7.95 -2.53 -1.36
N VAL A 37 8.86 -2.92 -0.49
CA VAL A 37 9.16 -2.22 0.76
C VAL A 37 10.66 -2.17 1.05
N PRO A 38 11.16 -1.09 1.66
CA PRO A 38 12.50 -1.09 2.24
C PRO A 38 12.59 -2.16 3.33
N PHE A 39 13.54 -3.09 3.19
CA PHE A 39 13.78 -4.14 4.17
C PHE A 39 15.24 -4.62 4.07
N GLU A 40 15.98 -4.47 5.17
CA GLU A 40 17.44 -4.68 5.19
C GLU A 40 17.85 -6.09 5.59
N GLU A 41 17.01 -6.78 6.36
CA GLU A 41 17.30 -8.09 6.93
C GLU A 41 17.32 -9.20 5.85
N ASP A 42 17.70 -10.41 6.27
CA ASP A 42 17.65 -11.59 5.41
C ASP A 42 16.18 -11.98 5.16
N ILE A 43 15.87 -12.38 3.94
CA ILE A 43 14.51 -12.81 3.56
C ILE A 43 14.34 -14.33 3.59
N SER A 44 15.40 -15.09 3.91
CA SER A 44 15.36 -16.55 3.92
C SER A 44 14.31 -17.09 4.90
N GLU A 45 14.17 -16.48 6.08
CA GLU A 45 13.11 -16.83 7.03
C GLU A 45 11.71 -16.58 6.44
N ILE A 46 11.56 -15.51 5.67
CA ILE A 46 10.30 -15.18 5.01
C ILE A 46 9.98 -16.24 3.94
N GLU A 47 10.95 -16.58 3.11
CA GLU A 47 10.81 -17.58 2.04
C GLU A 47 10.52 -18.99 2.57
N GLU A 48 11.19 -19.39 3.66
CA GLU A 48 11.08 -20.74 4.22
C GLU A 48 9.89 -20.93 5.17
N VAL A 49 9.45 -19.87 5.86
CA VAL A 49 8.43 -19.96 6.91
C VAL A 49 7.15 -19.21 6.54
N VAL A 50 7.25 -17.99 6.04
CA VAL A 50 6.08 -17.12 5.85
C VAL A 50 5.34 -17.43 4.55
N LEU A 51 6.06 -17.51 3.43
CA LEU A 51 5.42 -17.70 2.11
C LEU A 51 4.65 -19.02 1.98
N PRO A 52 5.15 -20.18 2.47
CA PRO A 52 4.44 -21.45 2.36
C PRO A 52 3.08 -21.46 3.08
N GLU A 53 2.95 -20.74 4.19
CA GLU A 53 1.70 -20.65 4.97
C GLU A 53 0.60 -19.85 4.24
N LEU A 54 0.99 -18.98 3.30
CA LEU A 54 0.05 -18.18 2.51
C LEU A 54 -0.40 -18.90 1.22
N ALA A 55 0.33 -19.92 0.78
CA ALA A 55 -0.01 -20.67 -0.42
C ALA A 55 -1.35 -21.41 -0.24
N GLY A 56 -2.23 -21.34 -1.24
CA GLY A 56 -3.57 -21.93 -1.18
C GLY A 56 -4.62 -21.07 -0.48
N MET A 57 -4.24 -19.94 0.13
CA MET A 57 -5.22 -18.94 0.60
C MET A 57 -5.87 -18.23 -0.58
N ASP A 58 -7.07 -17.69 -0.37
CA ASP A 58 -7.73 -16.85 -1.37
C ASP A 58 -7.29 -15.39 -1.22
N ALA A 59 -6.75 -14.80 -2.29
CA ALA A 59 -6.28 -13.42 -2.30
C ALA A 59 -7.39 -12.39 -2.00
N ILE A 60 -8.67 -12.74 -2.19
CA ILE A 60 -9.80 -11.85 -1.85
C ILE A 60 -10.13 -11.87 -0.36
N GLU A 61 -9.68 -12.88 0.40
CA GLU A 61 -9.89 -13.00 1.85
C GLU A 61 -8.85 -12.18 2.63
N GLN A 62 -8.77 -10.88 2.31
CA GLN A 62 -7.77 -9.96 2.83
C GLN A 62 -7.64 -10.00 4.36
N LYS A 63 -8.77 -10.06 5.07
CA LYS A 63 -8.78 -10.09 6.53
C LYS A 63 -8.10 -11.36 7.08
N SER A 64 -8.41 -12.52 6.52
CA SER A 64 -7.85 -13.80 6.97
C SER A 64 -6.35 -13.87 6.67
N LEU A 65 -5.92 -13.38 5.50
CA LEU A 65 -4.51 -13.25 5.15
C LEU A 65 -3.78 -12.28 6.09
N ASP A 66 -4.37 -11.12 6.39
CA ASP A 66 -3.77 -10.12 7.28
C ASP A 66 -3.67 -10.61 8.73
N GLU A 67 -4.68 -11.35 9.22
CA GLU A 67 -4.66 -11.98 10.56
C GLU A 67 -3.53 -13.01 10.65
N LEU A 68 -3.40 -13.90 9.67
CA LEU A 68 -2.32 -14.88 9.63
C LEU A 68 -0.94 -14.21 9.56
N LEU A 69 -0.76 -13.19 8.73
CA LEU A 69 0.48 -12.41 8.65
C LEU A 69 0.88 -11.81 10.01
N CYS A 70 -0.10 -11.35 10.79
CA CYS A 70 0.17 -10.84 12.14
C CYS A 70 0.66 -11.93 13.10
N GLU A 71 0.27 -13.19 12.87
CA GLU A 71 0.65 -14.34 13.69
C GLU A 71 2.03 -14.92 13.31
N ILE A 72 2.34 -14.99 12.01
CA ILE A 72 3.50 -15.76 11.51
C ILE A 72 4.77 -14.96 11.28
N THR A 73 4.72 -13.62 11.26
CA THR A 73 5.91 -12.79 11.08
C THR A 73 5.87 -11.55 11.95
N PRO A 74 6.96 -11.16 12.63
CA PRO A 74 7.02 -9.91 13.39
C PRO A 74 7.33 -8.69 12.52
N TYR A 75 7.73 -8.88 11.26
CA TYR A 75 8.24 -7.81 10.40
C TYR A 75 7.09 -7.03 9.74
N THR A 76 6.74 -5.86 10.27
CA THR A 76 5.58 -5.06 9.83
C THR A 76 5.69 -4.60 8.37
N GLN A 77 6.90 -4.32 7.87
CA GLN A 77 7.10 -4.02 6.44
C GLN A 77 6.76 -5.22 5.54
N ILE A 78 7.12 -6.44 5.96
CA ILE A 78 6.84 -7.66 5.20
C ILE A 78 5.34 -7.97 5.21
N ARG A 79 4.69 -7.79 6.37
CA ARG A 79 3.23 -7.86 6.48
C ARG A 79 2.55 -6.90 5.52
N PHE A 80 2.98 -5.64 5.48
CA PHE A 80 2.46 -4.65 4.53
C PHE A 80 2.65 -5.11 3.09
N ALA A 81 3.85 -5.55 2.70
CA ALA A 81 4.14 -5.95 1.34
C ALA A 81 3.27 -7.13 0.88
N LEU A 82 3.17 -8.19 1.68
CA LEU A 82 2.35 -9.36 1.34
C LEU A 82 0.84 -9.02 1.33
N SER A 83 0.38 -8.26 2.32
CA SER A 83 -0.99 -7.76 2.40
C SER A 83 -1.37 -6.94 1.16
N LEU A 84 -0.50 -6.01 0.76
CA LEU A 84 -0.70 -5.14 -0.39
C LEU A 84 -0.59 -5.88 -1.73
N ALA A 85 0.35 -6.82 -1.86
CA ALA A 85 0.46 -7.66 -3.05
C ALA A 85 -0.81 -8.51 -3.22
N SER A 86 -1.38 -9.02 -2.13
CA SER A 86 -2.65 -9.77 -2.17
C SER A 86 -3.79 -8.89 -2.63
N ALA A 87 -3.92 -7.68 -2.04
CA ALA A 87 -4.94 -6.72 -2.44
C ALA A 87 -4.82 -6.32 -3.92
N LYS A 88 -3.61 -6.15 -4.44
CA LYS A 88 -3.38 -5.88 -5.87
C LYS A 88 -3.75 -7.07 -6.76
N ALA A 89 -3.44 -8.30 -6.34
CA ALA A 89 -3.86 -9.49 -7.05
C ALA A 89 -5.39 -9.61 -7.09
N ALA A 90 -6.06 -9.33 -5.97
CA ALA A 90 -7.50 -9.33 -5.88
C ALA A 90 -8.15 -8.19 -6.69
N SER A 91 -7.62 -6.96 -6.60
CA SER A 91 -8.13 -5.83 -7.40
C SER A 91 -7.96 -6.09 -8.90
N SER A 92 -6.83 -6.68 -9.30
CA SER A 92 -6.57 -7.10 -10.68
C SER A 92 -7.59 -8.15 -11.15
N PHE A 93 -7.93 -9.13 -10.31
CA PHE A 93 -8.97 -10.12 -10.62
C PHE A 93 -10.33 -9.47 -10.87
N TYR A 94 -10.72 -8.50 -10.04
CA TYR A 94 -11.96 -7.73 -10.22
C TYR A 94 -11.88 -6.67 -11.33
N SER A 95 -10.71 -6.49 -11.97
CA SER A 95 -10.46 -5.40 -12.92
C SER A 95 -10.76 -4.01 -12.33
N LEU A 96 -10.48 -3.85 -11.03
CA LEU A 96 -10.67 -2.60 -10.31
C LEU A 96 -9.32 -1.93 -10.04
N PRO A 97 -9.25 -0.58 -10.13
CA PRO A 97 -8.16 0.17 -9.54
C PRO A 97 -8.03 -0.16 -8.05
N LEU A 98 -6.79 -0.29 -7.55
CA LEU A 98 -6.55 -0.74 -6.17
C LEU A 98 -7.29 0.13 -5.13
N PHE A 99 -7.29 1.45 -5.29
CA PHE A 99 -7.98 2.34 -4.34
C PHE A 99 -9.49 2.08 -4.25
N ARG A 100 -10.12 1.64 -5.35
CA ARG A 100 -11.55 1.26 -5.37
C ARG A 100 -11.78 -0.10 -4.78
N TYR A 101 -10.89 -1.03 -5.05
CA TYR A 101 -10.95 -2.35 -4.43
C TYR A 101 -10.86 -2.22 -2.89
N LEU A 102 -9.97 -1.37 -2.39
CA LEU A 102 -9.76 -1.15 -0.96
C LEU A 102 -10.84 -0.29 -0.30
N GLY A 103 -11.23 0.83 -0.93
CA GLY A 103 -12.14 1.83 -0.35
C GLY A 103 -13.60 1.71 -0.78
N GLY A 104 -13.89 0.85 -1.77
CA GLY A 104 -15.21 0.74 -2.39
C GLY A 104 -15.51 1.92 -3.33
N ILE A 105 -16.81 2.23 -3.45
CA ILE A 105 -17.35 3.18 -4.45
C ILE A 105 -17.30 4.64 -3.96
N TYR A 106 -17.25 4.88 -2.64
CA TYR A 106 -17.62 6.18 -2.06
C TYR A 106 -16.45 7.13 -1.81
N GLU A 107 -15.24 6.78 -2.20
CA GLU A 107 -14.05 7.56 -1.85
C GLU A 107 -13.58 8.44 -3.01
N GLU A 108 -13.93 9.72 -2.91
CA GLU A 108 -13.65 10.73 -3.95
C GLU A 108 -12.65 11.80 -3.47
N GLN A 109 -12.31 11.82 -2.18
CA GLN A 109 -11.46 12.87 -1.62
C GLN A 109 -9.99 12.51 -1.73
N LEU A 110 -9.25 13.29 -2.52
CA LEU A 110 -7.80 13.15 -2.60
C LEU A 110 -7.11 13.63 -1.31
N PRO A 111 -6.06 12.93 -0.84
CA PRO A 111 -5.25 13.36 0.29
C PRO A 111 -4.50 14.66 -0.05
N LEU A 112 -4.22 15.47 0.98
CA LEU A 112 -3.25 16.56 0.87
C LEU A 112 -1.82 16.01 0.87
N LEU A 113 -0.91 16.68 0.16
CA LEU A 113 0.48 16.27 0.11
C LEU A 113 1.24 16.86 1.29
N ASN A 114 1.98 16.04 2.03
CA ASN A 114 2.95 16.51 3.03
C ASN A 114 4.36 16.32 2.46
N ILE A 115 4.99 17.43 2.06
CA ILE A 115 6.34 17.46 1.50
C ILE A 115 7.24 18.19 2.51
N GLY A 116 8.13 17.46 3.16
CA GLY A 116 9.10 18.04 4.11
C GLY A 116 8.46 18.80 5.27
N GLY A 117 7.24 18.43 5.70
CA GLY A 117 6.50 19.08 6.78
C GLY A 117 5.59 20.23 6.34
N LYS A 118 5.58 20.58 5.05
CA LYS A 118 4.65 21.54 4.46
C LYS A 118 3.50 20.82 3.78
N ILE A 119 2.31 21.42 3.86
CA ILE A 119 1.09 20.84 3.30
C ILE A 119 0.75 21.50 1.97
N PHE A 120 0.43 20.72 0.95
CA PHE A 120 0.02 21.19 -0.36
C PHE A 120 -1.28 20.51 -0.81
N ASP A 121 -2.07 21.19 -1.62
CA ASP A 121 -3.16 20.57 -2.37
C ASP A 121 -2.66 19.89 -3.64
N MET A 122 -3.60 19.29 -4.41
CA MET A 122 -3.31 18.62 -5.67
C MET A 122 -2.88 19.56 -6.81
N ASP A 123 -3.07 20.87 -6.64
CA ASP A 123 -2.56 21.88 -7.57
C ASP A 123 -1.20 22.45 -7.10
N LEU A 124 -0.56 21.80 -6.11
CA LEU A 124 0.70 22.19 -5.49
C LEU A 124 0.66 23.57 -4.80
N LYS A 125 -0.51 24.02 -4.33
CA LYS A 125 -0.64 25.26 -3.55
C LYS A 125 -0.44 24.97 -2.07
N GLU A 126 0.51 25.67 -1.45
CA GLU A 126 0.82 25.52 -0.02
C GLU A 126 -0.37 25.93 0.85
N GLN A 127 -0.71 25.08 1.81
CA GLN A 127 -1.81 25.23 2.76
C GLN A 127 -1.26 25.56 4.15
N LYS A 128 -1.93 26.48 4.85
CA LYS A 128 -1.62 26.76 6.26
C LYS A 128 -2.31 25.71 7.14
N SER A 129 -1.54 24.74 7.66
CA SER A 129 -2.05 23.79 8.65
C SER A 129 -1.67 24.19 10.07
N SER A 130 -2.62 24.06 10.99
CA SER A 130 -2.45 24.28 12.43
C SER A 130 -2.09 23.00 13.20
N GLN A 131 -2.25 21.82 12.60
CA GLN A 131 -2.00 20.53 13.25
C GLN A 131 -1.08 19.65 12.39
N LYS A 132 -0.11 19.00 13.05
CA LYS A 132 0.80 18.06 12.40
C LYS A 132 0.08 16.71 12.19
N PRO A 133 0.17 16.09 11.01
CA PRO A 133 -0.40 14.76 10.77
C PRO A 133 0.19 13.72 11.73
N LYS A 134 -0.66 12.79 12.19
CA LYS A 134 -0.27 11.64 13.01
C LYS A 134 0.25 10.52 12.11
N LYS A 135 1.51 10.15 12.27
CA LYS A 135 2.09 9.03 11.52
C LYS A 135 1.50 7.71 12.02
N ILE A 136 0.97 6.90 11.10
CA ILE A 136 0.58 5.52 11.38
C ILE A 136 1.70 4.57 10.98
N GLU A 137 1.76 3.40 11.60
CA GLU A 137 2.78 2.40 11.27
C GLU A 137 2.44 1.71 9.94
N LEU A 138 3.47 1.32 9.20
CA LEU A 138 3.33 0.50 8.01
C LEU A 138 3.13 -0.95 8.48
N ASP A 139 1.94 -1.49 8.30
CA ASP A 139 1.59 -2.88 8.65
C ASP A 139 0.53 -3.39 7.66
N THR A 140 -0.16 -4.50 7.91
CA THR A 140 -1.22 -4.99 7.03
C THR A 140 -2.29 -3.93 6.74
N ILE A 141 -2.97 -4.08 5.61
CA ILE A 141 -4.08 -3.22 5.21
C ILE A 141 -5.15 -3.14 6.31
N SER A 142 -5.47 -4.27 6.96
CA SER A 142 -6.42 -4.32 8.07
C SER A 142 -5.96 -3.52 9.30
N GLN A 143 -4.66 -3.55 9.64
CA GLN A 143 -4.11 -2.75 10.74
C GLN A 143 -4.11 -1.25 10.41
N ILE A 144 -3.74 -0.90 9.18
CA ILE A 144 -3.80 0.49 8.69
C ILE A 144 -5.23 1.03 8.74
N TYR A 145 -6.20 0.24 8.26
CA TYR A 145 -7.61 0.60 8.31
C TYR A 145 -8.09 0.82 9.75
N ALA A 146 -7.73 -0.08 10.67
CA ALA A 146 -8.09 0.06 12.08
C ALA A 146 -7.49 1.35 12.68
N ALA A 147 -6.24 1.67 12.35
CA ALA A 147 -5.55 2.86 12.84
C ALA A 147 -6.14 4.18 12.30
N SER A 148 -6.69 4.17 11.08
CA SER A 148 -7.23 5.36 10.42
C SER A 148 -8.72 5.60 10.63
N LYS A 149 -9.46 4.59 11.11
CA LYS A 149 -10.92 4.63 11.26
C LYS A 149 -11.42 5.79 12.12
N ASP A 150 -10.73 6.07 13.23
CA ASP A 150 -11.18 7.05 14.23
C ASP A 150 -10.60 8.46 14.03
N ASP A 151 -9.45 8.58 13.37
CA ASP A 151 -8.76 9.85 13.13
C ASP A 151 -8.27 9.95 11.69
N LYS A 152 -8.93 10.80 10.89
CA LYS A 152 -8.52 11.06 9.50
C LYS A 152 -7.26 11.91 9.41
N ASN A 153 -6.78 12.54 10.50
CA ASN A 153 -5.54 13.32 10.55
C ASN A 153 -4.29 12.43 10.54
N CYS A 154 -4.31 11.33 9.78
CA CYS A 154 -3.26 10.33 9.69
C CYS A 154 -2.43 10.49 8.41
N ILE A 155 -1.20 9.97 8.48
CA ILE A 155 -0.26 9.87 7.36
C ILE A 155 0.46 8.53 7.40
N ILE A 156 0.54 7.84 6.27
CA ILE A 156 1.34 6.61 6.12
C ILE A 156 2.77 6.99 5.73
N PRO A 157 3.78 6.28 6.28
CA PRO A 157 5.15 6.40 5.83
C PRO A 157 5.26 6.26 4.31
N ALA A 158 6.09 7.10 3.72
CA ALA A 158 6.46 6.98 2.32
C ALA A 158 7.00 5.56 1.99
N VAL A 159 6.27 4.83 1.14
CA VAL A 159 6.78 3.70 0.36
C VAL A 159 6.39 3.90 -1.09
N ASP A 160 7.19 3.36 -2.01
CA ASP A 160 7.08 3.66 -3.45
C ASP A 160 5.77 3.12 -4.06
N GLU A 161 5.14 2.15 -3.39
CA GLU A 161 4.00 1.42 -3.94
C GLU A 161 2.76 1.43 -3.04
N GLY A 162 1.60 1.66 -3.64
CA GLY A 162 0.30 1.45 -3.00
C GLY A 162 -0.11 2.50 -1.96
N VAL A 163 0.81 3.32 -1.43
CA VAL A 163 0.49 4.34 -0.42
C VAL A 163 -0.55 5.32 -0.92
N CYS A 164 -0.45 5.78 -2.18
CA CYS A 164 -1.48 6.64 -2.77
C CYS A 164 -2.86 5.96 -2.72
N HIS A 165 -2.94 4.71 -3.18
CA HIS A 165 -4.18 3.96 -3.21
C HIS A 165 -4.76 3.70 -1.83
N ILE A 166 -3.91 3.39 -0.85
CA ILE A 166 -4.29 3.17 0.55
C ILE A 166 -4.75 4.49 1.18
N SER A 167 -4.01 5.57 0.97
CA SER A 167 -4.37 6.90 1.46
C SER A 167 -5.71 7.37 0.93
N LEU A 168 -5.98 7.15 -0.36
CA LEU A 168 -7.30 7.40 -0.93
C LEU A 168 -8.31 6.48 -0.25
N ALA A 169 -8.16 5.16 -0.41
CA ALA A 169 -9.12 4.15 0.03
C ALA A 169 -9.61 4.29 1.48
N PHE A 170 -8.75 4.80 2.37
CA PHE A 170 -9.05 4.94 3.79
C PHE A 170 -9.27 6.40 4.24
N SER A 171 -9.59 7.29 3.30
CA SER A 171 -9.77 8.74 3.52
C SER A 171 -8.65 9.38 4.35
N LEU A 172 -7.40 8.93 4.19
CA LEU A 172 -6.29 9.52 4.93
C LEU A 172 -6.11 10.97 4.49
N ARG A 173 -6.11 11.90 5.43
CA ARG A 173 -6.05 13.31 5.08
C ARG A 173 -4.73 13.71 4.43
N TYR A 174 -3.64 13.03 4.75
CA TYR A 174 -2.31 13.38 4.24
C TYR A 174 -1.59 12.18 3.66
N LEU A 175 -0.80 12.46 2.62
CA LEU A 175 0.13 11.54 1.99
C LEU A 175 1.56 12.08 2.11
N GLU A 176 2.49 11.26 2.63
CA GLU A 176 3.91 11.64 2.77
C GLU A 176 4.61 11.52 1.42
N VAL A 177 5.13 12.64 0.92
CA VAL A 177 5.92 12.67 -0.31
C VAL A 177 7.35 13.10 0.03
N ILE A 178 8.28 12.21 -0.28
CA ILE A 178 9.73 12.37 -0.17
C ILE A 178 10.36 12.22 -1.56
N GLU A 179 11.67 12.50 -1.68
CA GLU A 179 12.39 12.38 -2.95
C GLU A 179 12.28 10.97 -3.56
N GLU A 180 12.30 9.94 -2.72
CA GLU A 180 12.31 8.54 -3.12
C GLU A 180 10.99 8.11 -3.78
N ASN A 181 9.86 8.68 -3.36
CA ASN A 181 8.53 8.31 -3.82
C ASN A 181 7.81 9.44 -4.58
N ILE A 182 8.56 10.41 -5.14
CA ILE A 182 7.98 11.59 -5.81
C ILE A 182 7.06 11.25 -6.99
N GLN A 183 7.26 10.08 -7.60
CA GLN A 183 6.40 9.57 -8.67
C GLN A 183 4.94 9.40 -8.25
N ILE A 184 4.67 9.29 -6.94
CA ILE A 184 3.32 9.27 -6.36
C ILE A 184 2.47 10.46 -6.81
N ILE A 185 3.07 11.64 -7.01
CA ILE A 185 2.33 12.83 -7.46
C ILE A 185 1.68 12.57 -8.84
N ASN A 186 2.40 11.92 -9.75
CA ASN A 186 1.88 11.61 -11.08
C ASN A 186 0.73 10.61 -11.02
N GLU A 187 0.82 9.59 -10.16
CA GLU A 187 -0.27 8.62 -9.96
C GLU A 187 -1.51 9.30 -9.36
N LEU A 188 -1.33 10.22 -8.41
CA LEU A 188 -2.46 10.98 -7.86
C LEU A 188 -3.14 11.89 -8.89
N ILE A 189 -2.38 12.50 -9.80
CA ILE A 189 -2.93 13.28 -10.90
C ILE A 189 -3.78 12.38 -11.80
N ARG A 190 -3.28 11.19 -12.17
CA ARG A 190 -4.05 10.22 -12.97
C ARG A 190 -5.33 9.78 -12.25
N ILE A 191 -5.27 9.54 -10.95
CA ILE A 191 -6.46 9.18 -10.18
C ILE A 191 -7.45 10.37 -10.12
N LYS A 192 -6.97 11.61 -9.96
CA LYS A 192 -7.81 12.82 -10.02
C LYS A 192 -8.55 12.91 -11.35
N GLU A 193 -7.85 12.68 -12.46
CA GLU A 193 -8.43 12.67 -13.81
C GLU A 193 -9.49 11.57 -13.94
N TYR A 194 -9.16 10.35 -13.53
CA TYR A 194 -10.07 9.20 -13.56
C TYR A 194 -11.34 9.41 -12.70
N LEU A 195 -11.21 9.99 -11.51
CA LEU A 195 -12.36 10.35 -10.67
C LEU A 195 -13.23 11.45 -11.31
N GLY A 196 -12.62 12.39 -12.05
CA GLY A 196 -13.33 13.44 -12.77
C GLY A 196 -14.11 12.93 -13.98
N GLU A 197 -13.62 11.88 -14.67
CA GLU A 197 -14.27 11.29 -15.84
C GLU A 197 -15.58 10.55 -15.50
N GLU A 198 -15.73 9.99 -14.29
CA GLU A 198 -16.97 9.29 -13.92
C GLU A 198 -18.13 10.21 -13.48
N ILE A 199 -17.85 11.50 -13.27
CA ILE A 199 -18.85 12.50 -12.87
C ILE A 199 -19.52 13.15 -14.10
N LEU A 200 -19.08 12.82 -15.32
CA LEU A 200 -19.59 13.32 -16.61
C LEU A 200 -20.34 12.25 -17.40
#